data_AF-A0A3M0YIM9-F1
#
_entry.id   AF-A0A3M0YIM9-F1
#
_cell.length_a   1.000
_cell.length_b   1.000
_cell.length_c   1.000
_cell.angle_alpha   90.00
_cell.angle_beta   90.00
_cell.angle_gamma   90.00
#
_symmetry.space_group_name_H-M   'P 1'
#
loop_
_entity.id
_entity.type
_entity.pdbx_description
1 polymer ?
#
loop_
_entity_poly.entity_id
_entity_poly.type
_entity_poly.pdbx_seq_one_letter_code
_entity_poly.pdbx_strand_id
1 'polypeptide(L)'
;MKHLILKAGLFLLPLGLLAAVIPLGEKVRGLEARVSGLEADLQKATLLKARLIALGDVPEARRRVLLQQVLEAQGLTPKLKGLHKGRARFEGLTWEELVHLLAALERKGLRIRGLRVDASTAEVDF
;
A
#
# COMPACT_ATOMS: atom_id res chain seq x y z
N MET A 1 -60.80 48.17 12.13
CA MET A 1 -59.32 48.12 12.01
C MET A 1 -58.71 46.84 12.61
N LYS A 2 -59.29 45.65 12.41
CA LYS A 2 -58.75 44.38 12.98
C LYS A 2 -58.21 43.40 11.93
N HIS A 3 -58.42 43.66 10.63
CA HIS A 3 -57.98 42.77 9.54
C HIS A 3 -56.61 43.12 8.94
N LEU A 4 -55.99 44.24 9.33
CA LEU A 4 -54.71 44.69 8.75
C LEU A 4 -53.49 44.01 9.40
N ILE A 5 -53.59 43.63 10.67
CA ILE A 5 -52.46 43.08 11.45
C ILE A 5 -52.24 41.59 11.13
N LEU A 6 -53.31 40.85 10.79
CA LEU A 6 -53.21 39.42 10.49
C LEU A 6 -52.53 39.13 9.14
N LYS A 7 -52.64 40.05 8.17
CA LYS A 7 -51.98 39.93 6.86
C LYS A 7 -50.47 40.22 6.90
N ALA A 8 -50.02 41.09 7.81
CA ALA A 8 -48.60 41.42 7.95
C ALA A 8 -47.82 40.27 8.62
N GLY A 9 -48.40 39.59 9.62
CA GLY A 9 -47.76 38.46 10.31
C GLY A 9 -47.60 37.20 9.45
N LEU A 10 -48.55 36.94 8.55
CA LEU A 10 -48.51 35.75 7.67
C LEU A 10 -47.45 35.87 6.56
N PHE A 11 -47.08 37.09 6.17
CA PHE A 11 -46.04 37.36 5.16
C PHE A 11 -44.61 37.40 5.72
N LEU A 12 -44.46 37.60 7.04
CA LEU A 12 -43.16 37.65 7.73
C LEU A 12 -42.64 36.26 8.13
N LEU A 13 -43.53 35.29 8.36
CA LEU A 13 -43.18 33.89 8.63
C LEU A 13 -42.33 33.23 7.53
N PRO A 14 -42.66 33.32 6.22
CA PRO A 14 -41.83 32.75 5.18
C PRO A 14 -40.48 33.46 5.03
N LEU A 15 -40.39 34.77 5.30
CA LEU A 15 -39.13 35.52 5.28
C LEU A 15 -38.19 35.13 6.43
N GLY A 16 -38.72 34.95 7.64
CA GLY A 16 -37.94 34.48 8.79
C GLY A 16 -37.42 33.05 8.62
N LEU A 17 -38.20 32.17 7.99
CA LEU A 17 -37.78 30.81 7.64
C LEU A 17 -36.68 30.83 6.57
N LEU A 18 -36.81 31.67 5.53
CA LEU A 18 -35.79 31.87 4.51
C LEU A 18 -34.48 32.38 5.10
N ALA A 19 -34.54 33.35 6.02
CA ALA A 19 -33.37 33.89 6.70
C ALA A 19 -32.63 32.85 7.56
N ALA A 20 -33.33 31.84 8.08
CA ALA A 20 -32.71 30.72 8.80
C ALA A 20 -32.14 29.64 7.86
N VAL A 21 -32.74 29.42 6.69
CA VAL A 21 -32.35 28.37 5.74
C VAL A 21 -31.14 28.78 4.88
N ILE A 22 -31.00 30.06 4.53
CA ILE A 22 -29.85 30.58 3.76
C ILE A 22 -28.48 30.24 4.42
N PRO A 23 -28.25 30.52 5.72
CA PRO A 23 -26.98 30.20 6.36
C PRO A 23 -26.76 28.69 6.58
N LEU A 24 -27.83 27.89 6.63
CA LEU A 24 -27.74 26.43 6.60
C LEU A 24 -27.26 25.94 5.23
N GLY A 25 -27.77 26.52 4.13
CA GLY A 25 -27.33 26.22 2.78
C GLY A 25 -25.85 26.53 2.53
N GLU A 26 -25.34 27.65 3.06
CA GLU A 26 -23.92 28.00 2.96
C GLU A 26 -23.03 27.02 3.76
N LYS A 27 -23.47 26.63 4.96
CA LYS A 27 -22.75 25.61 5.75
C LYS A 27 -22.72 24.25 5.06
N VAL A 28 -23.82 23.84 4.41
CA VAL A 28 -23.88 22.59 3.64
C VAL A 28 -22.92 22.64 2.45
N ARG A 29 -22.93 23.72 1.66
CA ARG A 29 -21.97 23.88 0.54
C ARG A 29 -20.52 23.90 1.02
N GLY A 30 -20.25 24.53 2.17
CA GLY A 30 -18.93 24.51 2.79
C GLY A 30 -18.51 23.10 3.24
N LEU A 31 -19.45 22.28 3.70
CA LEU A 31 -19.20 20.88 4.03
C LEU A 31 -18.95 20.05 2.77
N GLU A 32 -19.76 20.22 1.72
CA GLU A 32 -19.60 19.51 0.44
C GLU A 32 -18.24 19.80 -0.19
N ALA A 33 -17.81 21.07 -0.21
CA ALA A 33 -16.48 21.43 -0.71
C ALA A 33 -15.34 20.75 0.08
N ARG A 34 -15.50 20.60 1.40
CA ARG A 34 -14.54 19.88 2.25
C ARG A 34 -14.54 18.37 2.00
N VAL A 35 -15.73 17.78 1.77
CA VAL A 35 -15.87 16.36 1.44
C VAL A 35 -15.23 16.06 0.09
N SER A 36 -15.48 16.87 -0.94
CA SER A 36 -14.84 16.71 -2.24
C SER A 36 -13.31 16.88 -2.18
N GLY A 37 -12.82 17.79 -1.32
CA GLY A 37 -11.39 17.91 -1.04
C GLY A 37 -10.80 16.63 -0.43
N LEU A 38 -11.49 16.04 0.56
CA LEU A 38 -11.08 14.79 1.20
C LEU A 38 -11.10 13.60 0.24
N GLU A 39 -12.08 13.51 -0.65
CA GLU A 39 -12.13 12.46 -1.68
C GLU A 39 -10.95 12.58 -2.66
N ALA A 40 -10.62 13.80 -3.09
CA ALA A 40 -9.47 14.04 -3.96
C ALA A 40 -8.14 13.65 -3.27
N ASP A 41 -8.00 13.95 -1.98
CA ASP A 41 -6.82 13.57 -1.20
C ASP A 41 -6.75 12.05 -0.96
N LEU A 42 -7.89 11.39 -0.75
CA LEU A 42 -7.96 9.92 -0.63
C LEU A 42 -7.55 9.24 -1.94
N GLN A 43 -7.97 9.76 -3.10
CA GLN A 43 -7.55 9.25 -4.40
C GLN A 43 -6.05 9.41 -4.60
N LYS A 44 -5.47 10.57 -4.25
CA LYS A 44 -4.01 10.78 -4.30
C LYS A 44 -3.27 9.81 -3.38
N ALA A 45 -3.74 9.61 -2.15
CA ALA A 45 -3.13 8.68 -1.20
C ALA A 45 -3.19 7.23 -1.72
N THR A 46 -4.30 6.85 -2.37
CA THR A 46 -4.46 5.51 -2.96
C THR A 46 -3.50 5.29 -4.14
N LEU A 47 -3.34 6.28 -5.02
CA LEU A 47 -2.36 6.26 -6.11
C LEU A 47 -0.91 6.18 -5.59
N LEU A 48 -0.59 6.97 -4.55
CA LEU A 48 0.71 6.91 -3.87
C LEU A 48 0.98 5.55 -3.27
N LYS A 49 -0.01 4.95 -2.59
CA LYS A 49 0.09 3.59 -2.04
C LYS A 49 0.32 2.55 -3.13
N ALA A 50 -0.42 2.61 -4.25
CA ALA A 50 -0.21 1.71 -5.39
C ALA A 50 1.19 1.86 -6.00
N ARG A 51 1.68 3.11 -6.11
CA ARG A 51 3.01 3.39 -6.63
C ARG A 51 4.12 2.95 -5.68
N LEU A 52 3.94 3.07 -4.37
CA LEU A 52 4.85 2.54 -3.37
C LEU A 52 4.89 1.01 -3.37
N ILE A 53 3.74 0.34 -3.57
CA ILE A 53 3.68 -1.12 -3.74
C ILE A 53 4.45 -1.53 -5.00
N ALA A 54 4.18 -0.89 -6.14
CA ALA A 54 4.88 -1.17 -7.39
C ALA A 54 6.40 -0.90 -7.28
N LEU A 55 6.80 0.15 -6.55
CA LEU A 55 8.21 0.43 -6.25
C LEU A 55 8.82 -0.56 -5.26
N GLY A 56 8.04 -1.26 -4.44
CA GLY A 56 8.48 -2.38 -3.61
C GLY A 56 8.62 -3.69 -4.41
N ASP A 57 7.77 -3.87 -5.42
CA ASP A 57 7.81 -5.00 -6.35
C ASP A 57 9.05 -4.96 -7.25
N VAL A 58 9.55 -3.78 -7.62
CA VAL A 58 10.78 -3.63 -8.44
C VAL A 58 12.04 -4.20 -7.75
N PRO A 59 12.33 -3.88 -6.47
CA PRO A 59 13.36 -4.53 -5.66
C PRO A 59 13.16 -6.04 -5.56
N GLU A 60 11.93 -6.52 -5.38
CA GLU A 60 11.65 -7.96 -5.31
C GLU A 60 11.90 -8.67 -6.64
N ALA A 61 11.45 -8.10 -7.75
CA ALA A 61 11.72 -8.61 -9.10
C ALA A 61 13.22 -8.65 -9.38
N ARG A 62 13.95 -7.58 -9.04
CA ARG A 62 15.42 -7.54 -9.18
C ARG A 62 16.10 -8.60 -8.33
N ARG A 63 15.68 -8.77 -7.07
CA ARG A 63 16.20 -9.83 -6.17
C ARG A 63 15.95 -11.21 -6.76
N ARG A 64 14.75 -11.47 -7.29
CA ARG A 64 14.39 -12.74 -7.92
C ARG A 64 15.28 -13.05 -9.12
N VAL A 65 15.53 -12.06 -9.99
CA VAL A 65 16.44 -12.23 -11.14
C VAL A 65 17.86 -12.53 -10.67
N LEU A 66 18.38 -11.80 -9.69
CA LEU A 66 19.73 -12.04 -9.16
C LEU A 66 19.87 -13.41 -8.50
N LEU A 67 18.87 -13.81 -7.69
CA LEU A 67 18.80 -15.12 -7.07
C LEU A 67 18.80 -16.22 -8.14
N GLN A 68 17.98 -16.07 -9.17
CA GLN A 68 17.87 -17.04 -10.25
C GLN A 68 19.19 -17.16 -11.04
N GLN A 69 19.86 -16.05 -11.35
CA GLN A 69 21.18 -16.08 -11.99
C GLN A 69 22.22 -16.82 -11.14
N VAL A 70 22.20 -16.64 -9.81
CA VAL A 70 23.12 -17.36 -8.91
C VAL A 70 22.81 -18.85 -8.88
N LEU A 71 21.53 -19.22 -8.80
CA LEU A 71 21.11 -20.62 -8.77
C LEU A 71 21.42 -21.33 -10.08
N GLU A 72 21.20 -20.68 -11.22
CA GLU A 72 21.56 -21.21 -12.55
C GLU A 72 23.07 -21.40 -12.67
N ALA A 73 23.88 -20.42 -12.22
CA ALA A 73 25.34 -20.53 -12.24
C ALA A 73 25.89 -21.66 -11.35
N GLN A 74 25.13 -22.08 -10.33
CA GLN A 74 25.50 -23.16 -9.42
C GLN A 74 24.78 -24.48 -9.71
N GLY A 75 23.88 -24.53 -10.70
CA GLY A 75 23.07 -25.71 -10.99
C GLY A 75 22.03 -26.05 -9.90
N LEU A 76 21.65 -25.09 -9.05
CA LEU A 76 20.77 -25.27 -7.90
C LEU A 76 19.32 -24.84 -8.15
N THR A 77 18.97 -24.46 -9.37
CA THR A 77 17.61 -24.04 -9.79
C THR A 77 16.47 -24.94 -9.28
N PRO A 78 16.54 -26.29 -9.35
CA PRO A 78 15.44 -27.15 -8.88
C PRO A 78 15.28 -27.18 -7.35
N LYS A 79 16.27 -26.69 -6.59
CA LYS A 79 16.28 -26.71 -5.13
C LYS A 79 15.53 -25.54 -4.51
N LEU A 80 15.23 -24.47 -5.27
CA LEU A 80 14.41 -23.35 -4.81
C LEU A 80 12.93 -23.74 -4.82
N LYS A 81 12.30 -23.79 -3.63
CA LYS A 81 10.88 -24.13 -3.46
C LYS A 81 9.96 -22.93 -3.35
N GLY A 82 10.49 -21.80 -2.90
CA GLY A 82 9.69 -20.59 -2.77
C GLY A 82 10.54 -19.35 -2.61
N LEU A 83 10.05 -18.24 -3.15
CA LEU A 83 10.56 -16.91 -2.91
C LEU A 83 9.38 -15.98 -2.59
N HIS A 84 9.31 -15.46 -1.37
CA HIS A 84 8.25 -14.56 -0.96
C HIS A 84 8.80 -13.47 -0.03
N LYS A 85 8.49 -12.19 -0.29
CA LYS A 85 8.86 -11.06 0.59
C LYS A 85 10.33 -11.01 1.01
N GLY A 86 11.25 -11.35 0.09
CA GLY A 86 12.69 -11.36 0.38
C GLY A 86 13.19 -12.61 1.13
N ARG A 87 12.37 -13.66 1.23
CA ARG A 87 12.73 -14.94 1.83
C ARG A 87 12.77 -16.04 0.79
N ALA A 88 13.92 -16.67 0.63
CA ALA A 88 14.12 -17.81 -0.26
C ALA A 88 14.17 -19.11 0.54
N ARG A 89 13.36 -20.09 0.16
CA ARG A 89 13.33 -21.43 0.76
C ARG A 89 13.92 -22.45 -0.21
N PHE A 90 14.87 -23.22 0.31
CA PHE A 90 15.61 -24.25 -0.39
C PHE A 90 15.40 -25.61 0.27
N GLU A 91 15.37 -26.67 -0.53
CA GLU A 91 15.29 -28.06 -0.06
C GLU A 91 16.41 -28.90 -0.67
N GLY A 92 16.99 -29.80 0.13
CA GLY A 92 18.02 -30.73 -0.34
C GLY A 92 19.36 -30.06 -0.70
N LEU A 93 19.66 -28.90 -0.09
CA LEU A 93 20.99 -28.31 -0.14
C LEU A 93 21.91 -29.04 0.83
N THR A 94 23.10 -29.41 0.37
CA THR A 94 24.18 -29.77 1.28
C THR A 94 24.72 -28.52 1.98
N TRP A 95 25.44 -28.71 3.09
CA TRP A 95 26.06 -27.60 3.79
C TRP A 95 27.07 -26.83 2.90
N GLU A 96 27.83 -27.55 2.09
CA GLU A 96 28.80 -26.97 1.16
C GLU A 96 28.12 -26.13 0.08
N GLU A 97 27.06 -26.67 -0.55
CA GLU A 97 26.26 -25.94 -1.53
C GLU A 97 25.63 -24.69 -0.91
N LEU A 98 25.14 -24.77 0.34
CA LEU A 98 24.59 -23.63 1.05
C LEU A 98 25.65 -22.55 1.27
N VAL A 99 26.85 -22.90 1.74
CA VAL A 99 27.95 -21.93 1.93
C VAL A 99 28.34 -21.27 0.60
N HIS A 100 28.47 -22.05 -0.47
CA HIS A 100 28.78 -21.52 -1.80
C HIS A 100 27.67 -20.62 -2.34
N LEU A 101 26.41 -20.97 -2.08
CA LEU A 101 25.25 -20.17 -2.45
C LEU A 101 25.27 -18.83 -1.72
N LEU A 102 25.41 -18.82 -0.40
CA LEU A 102 25.45 -17.59 0.40
C LEU A 102 26.59 -16.67 -0.06
N ALA A 103 27.79 -17.21 -0.29
CA ALA A 103 28.93 -16.45 -0.79
C ALA A 103 28.71 -15.88 -2.22
N ALA A 104 27.95 -16.57 -3.07
CA ALA A 104 27.61 -16.06 -4.40
C ALA A 104 26.52 -14.99 -4.35
N LEU A 105 25.56 -15.11 -3.43
CA LEU A 105 24.53 -14.12 -3.20
C LEU A 105 25.12 -12.80 -2.71
N GLU A 106 26.03 -12.83 -1.74
CA GLU A 106 26.70 -11.63 -1.25
C GLU A 106 27.54 -10.95 -2.34
N ARG A 107 28.27 -11.72 -3.16
CA ARG A 107 29.04 -11.19 -4.30
C ARG A 107 28.17 -10.50 -5.34
N LYS A 108 26.90 -10.92 -5.47
CA LYS A 108 25.90 -10.29 -6.35
C LYS A 108 25.15 -9.13 -5.68
N GLY A 109 25.53 -8.77 -4.45
CA GLY A 109 24.95 -7.66 -3.69
C GLY A 109 23.63 -7.99 -2.99
N LEU A 110 23.28 -9.28 -2.86
CA LEU A 110 22.17 -9.74 -2.04
C LEU A 110 22.67 -9.93 -0.61
N ARG A 111 22.46 -8.94 0.25
CA ARG A 111 22.80 -9.05 1.67
C ARG A 111 21.85 -10.00 2.37
N ILE A 112 22.41 -10.95 3.12
CA ILE A 112 21.64 -11.89 3.93
C ILE A 112 21.42 -11.25 5.31
N ARG A 113 20.17 -11.19 5.74
CA ARG A 113 19.77 -10.70 7.09
C ARG A 113 19.55 -11.84 8.07
N GLY A 114 19.18 -13.01 7.56
CA GLY A 114 18.87 -14.17 8.40
C GLY A 114 19.06 -15.45 7.62
N LEU A 115 19.49 -16.49 8.35
CA LEU A 115 19.63 -17.84 7.84
C LEU A 115 19.00 -18.79 8.87
N ARG A 116 18.05 -19.60 8.43
CA ARG A 116 17.50 -20.72 9.20
C ARG A 116 17.78 -22.00 8.44
N VAL A 117 18.36 -22.98 9.13
CA VAL A 117 18.70 -24.28 8.54
C VAL A 117 18.06 -25.35 9.40
N ASP A 118 17.24 -26.18 8.78
CA ASP A 118 16.66 -27.39 9.33
C ASP A 118 17.25 -28.61 8.61
N ALA A 119 16.96 -29.82 9.09
CA ALA A 119 17.60 -31.06 8.63
C ALA A 119 17.55 -31.31 7.10
N SER A 120 16.56 -30.75 6.39
CA SER A 120 16.40 -30.89 4.94
C SER A 120 16.15 -29.59 4.21
N THR A 121 16.02 -28.46 4.93
CA THR A 121 15.58 -27.19 4.36
C THR A 121 16.43 -26.03 4.84
N ALA A 122 16.76 -25.11 3.94
CA ALA A 122 17.43 -23.86 4.27
C ALA A 122 16.56 -22.67 3.85
N GLU A 123 16.43 -21.69 4.72
CA GLU A 123 15.66 -20.47 4.51
C GLU A 123 16.57 -19.27 4.68
N VAL A 124 16.63 -18.43 3.65
CA VAL A 124 17.52 -17.27 3.57
C VAL A 124 16.67 -16.01 3.46
N ASP A 125 16.82 -15.11 4.42
CA ASP A 125 16.17 -13.79 4.43
C ASP A 125 17.15 -12.72 3.90
N PHE A 126 16.70 -11.89 2.96
CA PHE A 126 17.47 -10.81 2.31
C PHE A 126 16.97 -9.40 2.67
#